data_AF-A0A256AA14-F1
#
_entry.id   AF-A0A256AA14-F1
#
_cell.length_a   1.000
_cell.length_b   1.000
_cell.length_c   1.000
_cell.angle_alpha   90.00
_cell.angle_beta   90.00
_cell.angle_gamma   90.00
#
_symmetry.space_group_name_H-M   'P 1'
#
loop_
_entity.id
_entity.type
_entity.pdbx_description
1 polymer ?
#
loop_
_entity_poly.entity_id
_entity_poly.type
_entity_poly.pdbx_seq_one_letter_code
_entity_poly.pdbx_strand_id
1 'polypeptide(L)'
;MPKLLVYDEVGNSKFLNDLGETIVLDVWTTSCATCIKEFPKFQKVATSYKNHKVKFYSLNFPLRRDTQNYINKFTEQYTFKKLIADRTTVEKLNIKYFPQYIIIKNNKIQYIGSLNINKSSILVHDKKYN
;
A
#
# COMPACT_ATOMS: atom_id res chain seq x y z
N MET A 1 6.98 14.97 -0.70
CA MET A 1 5.84 14.07 -0.45
C MET A 1 4.85 14.74 0.48
N PRO A 2 3.52 14.59 0.30
CA PRO A 2 2.60 14.86 1.39
C PRO A 2 3.02 14.03 2.62
N LYS A 3 2.98 14.63 3.81
CA LYS A 3 3.19 13.89 5.06
C LYS A 3 2.01 12.95 5.24
N LEU A 4 2.21 11.66 4.94
CA LEU A 4 1.22 10.59 5.08
C LEU A 4 1.41 9.93 6.44
N LEU A 5 0.50 10.19 7.38
CA LEU A 5 0.49 9.57 8.70
C LEU A 5 -0.21 8.21 8.61
N VAL A 6 0.47 7.17 9.06
CA VAL A 6 -0.01 5.79 9.01
C VAL A 6 0.22 5.11 10.35
N TYR A 7 -0.62 4.13 10.65
CA TYR A 7 -0.53 3.27 11.82
C TYR A 7 -0.14 1.85 11.38
N ASP A 8 0.65 1.16 12.19
CA ASP A 8 0.91 -0.28 12.02
C ASP A 8 -0.20 -1.14 12.65
N GLU A 9 -0.05 -2.46 12.57
CA GLU A 9 -1.06 -3.43 13.03
C GLU A 9 -1.28 -3.47 14.55
N VAL A 10 -0.41 -2.81 15.32
CA VAL A 10 -0.49 -2.68 16.78
C VAL A 10 -0.77 -1.24 17.24
N GLY A 11 -0.96 -0.31 16.30
CA GLY A 11 -1.38 1.07 16.57
C GLY A 11 -0.24 2.10 16.71
N ASN A 12 1.02 1.75 16.41
CA ASN A 12 2.08 2.75 16.39
C ASN A 12 1.97 3.63 15.16
N SER A 13 2.06 4.94 15.36
CA SER A 13 1.99 5.92 14.27
C SER A 13 3.37 6.28 13.73
N LYS A 14 3.46 6.56 12.42
CA LYS A 14 4.62 7.17 11.79
C LYS A 14 4.23 7.92 10.52
N PHE A 15 5.08 8.85 10.10
CA PHE A 15 5.00 9.38 8.74
C PHE A 15 5.66 8.40 7.77
N LEU A 16 4.97 8.08 6.68
CA LEU A 16 5.54 7.28 5.61
C LEU A 16 6.72 8.04 4.98
N ASN A 17 7.84 7.36 4.79
CA ASN A 17 9.05 7.86 4.17
C ASN A 17 9.70 6.69 3.42
N ASP A 18 10.20 6.98 2.22
CA ASP A 18 10.76 5.98 1.32
C ASP A 18 12.22 5.64 1.65
N LEU A 19 12.94 6.54 2.34
CA LEU A 19 14.32 6.35 2.80
C LEU A 19 15.26 5.85 1.67
N GLY A 20 15.03 6.31 0.44
CA GLY A 20 15.80 5.90 -0.75
C GLY A 20 15.42 4.54 -1.34
N GLU A 21 14.35 3.91 -0.87
CA GLU A 21 13.73 2.72 -1.45
C GLU A 21 12.47 3.08 -2.23
N THR A 22 12.05 2.24 -3.16
CA THR A 22 10.72 2.38 -3.80
C THR A 22 9.66 1.81 -2.85
N ILE A 23 8.58 2.54 -2.58
CA ILE A 23 7.43 2.03 -1.84
C ILE A 23 6.29 1.72 -2.80
N VAL A 24 5.69 0.53 -2.66
CA VAL A 24 4.47 0.12 -3.34
C VAL A 24 3.37 -0.07 -2.30
N LEU A 25 2.27 0.66 -2.45
CA LEU A 25 1.09 0.58 -1.60
C LEU A 25 -0.05 -0.10 -2.34
N ASP A 26 -0.61 -1.16 -1.78
CA ASP A 26 -1.89 -1.74 -2.20
C ASP A 26 -3.01 -1.11 -1.36
N VAL A 27 -3.79 -0.22 -1.96
CA VAL A 27 -4.79 0.58 -1.24
C VAL A 27 -6.16 -0.11 -1.31
N TRP A 28 -6.75 -0.35 -0.14
CA TRP A 28 -7.99 -1.12 -0.01
C TRP A 28 -8.88 -0.63 1.14
N THR A 29 -10.13 -1.10 1.17
CA THR A 29 -11.10 -0.88 2.27
C THR A 29 -11.75 -2.21 2.68
N THR A 30 -12.29 -2.30 3.90
CA THR A 30 -12.98 -3.53 4.38
C THR A 30 -14.25 -3.85 3.58
N SER A 31 -14.82 -2.90 2.85
CA SER A 31 -15.96 -3.12 1.93
C SER A 31 -15.54 -3.51 0.51
N CYS A 32 -14.25 -3.67 0.22
CA CYS A 32 -13.75 -4.02 -1.11
C CYS A 32 -13.44 -5.51 -1.23
N ALA A 33 -14.45 -6.32 -1.62
CA ALA A 33 -14.28 -7.76 -1.81
C ALA A 33 -13.18 -8.11 -2.83
N THR A 34 -13.10 -7.36 -3.93
CA THR A 34 -12.07 -7.57 -4.96
C THR A 34 -10.66 -7.34 -4.43
N CYS A 35 -10.46 -6.33 -3.56
CA CYS A 35 -9.16 -6.06 -2.94
C CYS A 35 -8.67 -7.28 -2.15
N ILE A 36 -9.55 -7.86 -1.32
CA ILE A 36 -9.23 -9.02 -0.49
C ILE A 36 -8.87 -10.23 -1.35
N LYS A 37 -9.57 -10.43 -2.48
CA LYS A 37 -9.26 -11.51 -3.43
C LYS A 37 -7.87 -11.40 -4.07
N GLU A 38 -7.32 -10.19 -4.21
CA GLU A 38 -6.01 -9.96 -4.81
C GLU A 38 -4.83 -10.06 -3.82
N PHE A 39 -5.08 -10.15 -2.50
CA PHE A 39 -4.02 -10.27 -1.49
C PHE A 39 -3.05 -11.44 -1.70
N PRO A 40 -3.47 -12.66 -2.11
CA PRO A 40 -2.53 -13.74 -2.42
C PRO A 40 -1.55 -13.38 -3.54
N LYS A 41 -2.02 -12.66 -4.57
CA LYS A 41 -1.19 -12.20 -5.67
C LYS A 41 -0.24 -11.09 -5.19
N PHE A 42 -0.74 -10.14 -4.41
CA PHE A 42 0.09 -9.09 -3.82
C PHE A 42 1.20 -9.68 -2.94
N GLN A 43 0.88 -10.66 -2.10
CA GLN A 43 1.86 -11.41 -1.30
C GLN A 43 2.93 -12.08 -2.16
N LYS A 44 2.53 -12.77 -3.24
CA LYS A 44 3.48 -13.44 -4.16
C LYS A 44 4.45 -12.44 -4.78
N VAL A 45 3.94 -11.29 -5.19
CA VAL A 45 4.76 -10.21 -5.77
C VAL A 45 5.69 -9.63 -4.71
N ALA A 46 5.17 -9.23 -3.55
CA ALA A 46 5.99 -8.72 -2.44
C ALA A 46 7.13 -9.68 -2.08
N THR A 47 6.85 -10.97 -2.01
CA THR A 47 7.88 -12.00 -1.77
C THR A 47 8.94 -12.05 -2.87
N SER A 48 8.55 -11.93 -4.14
CA SER A 48 9.50 -11.96 -5.27
C SER A 48 10.48 -10.77 -5.31
N TYR A 49 10.14 -9.67 -4.64
CA TYR A 49 10.96 -8.46 -4.56
C TYR A 49 11.76 -8.33 -3.25
N LYS A 50 11.75 -9.34 -2.36
CA LYS A 50 12.45 -9.30 -1.06
C LYS A 50 13.94 -8.91 -1.14
N ASN A 51 14.61 -9.21 -2.26
CA ASN A 51 16.02 -8.89 -2.49
C ASN A 51 16.26 -7.59 -3.28
N HIS A 52 15.21 -6.77 -3.47
CA HIS A 52 15.30 -5.48 -4.15
C HIS A 52 15.02 -4.36 -3.14
N LYS A 53 15.46 -3.13 -3.46
CA LYS A 53 15.18 -1.93 -2.67
C LYS A 53 13.73 -1.45 -2.85
N VAL A 54 12.77 -2.35 -2.61
CA VAL A 54 11.34 -2.11 -2.79
C VAL A 54 10.58 -2.62 -1.56
N LYS A 55 9.80 -1.73 -0.94
CA LYS A 55 8.94 -2.04 0.20
C LYS A 55 7.49 -2.12 -0.24
N PHE A 56 6.86 -3.24 0.06
CA PHE A 56 5.44 -3.46 -0.20
C PHE A 56 4.63 -3.31 1.09
N TYR A 57 3.59 -2.47 1.05
CA TYR A 57 2.64 -2.31 2.13
C TYR A 57 1.22 -2.47 1.62
N SER A 58 0.39 -3.20 2.35
CA SER A 58 -1.06 -3.05 2.28
C SER A 58 -1.43 -1.78 3.05
N LEU A 59 -2.09 -0.82 2.40
CA LEU A 59 -2.59 0.40 3.03
C LEU A 59 -4.12 0.36 3.10
N ASN A 60 -4.65 0.08 4.28
CA ASN A 60 -6.09 0.14 4.51
C ASN A 60 -6.54 1.60 4.66
N PHE A 61 -7.63 1.94 3.99
CA PHE A 61 -8.41 3.15 4.22
C PHE A 61 -9.59 2.77 5.13
N PRO A 62 -9.51 3.08 6.43
CA PRO A 62 -10.49 2.58 7.39
C PRO A 62 -11.84 3.28 7.17
N LEU A 63 -12.92 2.51 7.27
CA LEU A 63 -14.27 3.03 7.31
C LEU A 63 -14.64 3.38 8.76
N ARG A 64 -15.61 4.27 8.95
CA ARG A 64 -16.00 4.75 10.30
C ARG A 64 -16.34 3.63 11.31
N ARG A 65 -16.77 2.47 10.82
CA ARG A 65 -17.15 1.30 11.64
C ARG A 65 -15.99 0.34 11.91
N ASP A 66 -14.86 0.53 11.24
CA ASP A 66 -13.75 -0.42 11.29
C ASP A 66 -12.97 -0.23 12.57
N THR A 67 -12.74 -1.34 13.29
CA THR A 67 -11.77 -1.41 14.37
C THR A 67 -10.47 -2.01 13.84
N GLN A 68 -9.36 -1.76 14.54
CA GLN A 68 -8.06 -2.38 14.23
C GLN A 68 -8.18 -3.90 14.09
N ASN A 69 -8.84 -4.54 15.06
CA ASN A 69 -9.04 -5.99 15.08
C ASN A 69 -9.86 -6.47 13.89
N TYR A 70 -10.87 -5.70 13.46
CA TYR A 70 -11.67 -6.05 12.29
C TYR A 70 -10.86 -5.96 10.99
N ILE A 71 -10.02 -4.93 10.84
CA ILE A 71 -9.10 -4.80 9.69
C ILE A 71 -8.09 -5.94 9.67
N ASN A 72 -7.50 -6.27 10.83
CA ASN A 72 -6.48 -7.31 10.97
C ASN A 72 -6.98 -8.69 10.51
N LYS A 73 -8.27 -9.04 10.74
CA LYS A 73 -8.86 -10.31 10.27
C LYS A 73 -8.72 -10.56 8.77
N PHE A 74 -8.70 -9.52 7.95
CA PHE A 74 -8.55 -9.68 6.49
C PHE A 74 -7.10 -9.94 6.06
N THR A 75 -6.14 -9.66 6.93
CA THR A 75 -4.72 -9.54 6.57
C THR A 75 -3.80 -10.41 7.42
N GLU A 76 -4.29 -10.99 8.52
CA GLU A 76 -3.51 -11.79 9.49
C GLU A 76 -2.77 -12.98 8.86
N GLN A 77 -3.35 -13.61 7.84
CA GLN A 77 -2.75 -14.74 7.13
C GLN A 77 -1.61 -14.34 6.16
N TYR A 78 -1.37 -13.04 5.96
CA TYR A 78 -0.36 -12.53 5.03
C TYR A 78 0.81 -11.87 5.76
N THR A 79 1.98 -11.97 5.13
CA THR A 79 3.28 -11.48 5.64
C THR A 79 3.73 -10.16 5.03
N PHE A 80 2.98 -9.62 4.05
CA PHE A 80 3.22 -8.25 3.61
C PHE A 80 3.04 -7.28 4.79
N LYS A 81 3.77 -6.16 4.75
CA LYS A 81 3.66 -5.14 5.81
C LYS A 81 2.30 -4.47 5.73
N LYS A 82 1.70 -4.19 6.89
CA LYS A 82 0.33 -3.69 6.99
C LYS A 82 0.35 -2.29 7.57
N LEU A 83 -0.41 -1.39 6.96
CA LEU A 83 -0.56 -0.01 7.39
C LEU A 83 -2.03 0.38 7.31
N ILE A 84 -2.44 1.28 8.21
CA ILE A 84 -3.76 1.91 8.22
C ILE A 84 -3.55 3.41 8.07
N ALA A 85 -4.22 4.01 7.09
CA ALA A 85 -4.17 5.44 6.86
C ALA A 85 -4.96 6.19 7.94
N ASP A 86 -4.39 7.30 8.45
CA ASP A 86 -5.16 8.26 9.22
C ASP A 86 -6.13 9.04 8.29
N ARG A 87 -7.09 9.75 8.90
CA ARG A 87 -8.06 10.56 8.17
C ARG A 87 -7.39 11.58 7.24
N THR A 88 -6.33 12.25 7.70
CA THR A 88 -5.66 13.28 6.88
C THR A 88 -4.95 12.67 5.68
N THR A 89 -4.41 11.45 5.81
CA THR A 89 -3.81 10.69 4.71
C THR A 89 -4.85 10.28 3.69
N VAL A 90 -6.01 9.78 4.13
CA VAL A 90 -7.13 9.44 3.24
C VAL A 90 -7.56 10.67 2.43
N GLU A 91 -7.75 11.81 3.08
CA GLU A 91 -8.14 13.07 2.44
C GLU A 91 -7.07 13.58 1.45
N LYS A 92 -5.78 13.55 1.85
CA LYS A 92 -4.66 13.98 0.99
C LYS A 92 -4.49 13.11 -0.26
N LEU A 93 -4.67 11.80 -0.13
CA LEU A 93 -4.53 10.87 -1.24
C LEU A 93 -5.76 10.91 -2.19
N ASN A 94 -6.92 11.31 -1.67
CA ASN A 94 -8.16 11.53 -2.44
C ASN A 94 -8.52 10.35 -3.37
N ILE A 95 -8.30 9.13 -2.89
CA ILE A 95 -8.65 7.90 -3.62
C ILE A 95 -10.13 7.63 -3.43
N LYS A 96 -10.86 7.59 -4.56
CA LYS A 96 -12.32 7.39 -4.59
C LYS A 96 -12.76 5.99 -5.00
N TYR A 97 -11.85 5.21 -5.59
CA TYR A 97 -12.12 3.88 -6.12
C TYR A 97 -11.05 2.90 -5.64
N PHE A 98 -11.42 1.63 -5.46
CA PHE A 98 -10.53 0.58 -4.96
C PHE A 98 -10.68 -0.70 -5.80
N PRO A 99 -9.64 -1.54 -5.94
CA PRO A 99 -8.28 -1.34 -5.45
C PRO A 99 -7.51 -0.28 -6.26
N GLN A 100 -6.53 0.35 -5.63
CA GLN A 100 -5.58 1.26 -6.27
C GLN A 100 -4.18 0.96 -5.78
N TYR A 101 -3.19 1.09 -6.66
CA TYR A 101 -1.80 1.03 -6.28
C TYR A 101 -1.18 2.41 -6.29
N ILE A 102 -0.35 2.69 -5.29
CA ILE A 102 0.48 3.90 -5.25
C ILE A 102 1.94 3.47 -5.28
N ILE A 103 2.72 4.07 -6.19
CA ILE A 103 4.18 3.93 -6.18
C ILE A 103 4.79 5.24 -5.72
N ILE A 104 5.61 5.17 -4.68
CA ILE A 104 6.35 6.30 -4.13
C ILE A 104 7.84 6.03 -4.32
N LYS A 105 8.56 7.02 -4.86
CA LYS A 105 10.01 6.98 -5.03
C LYS A 105 10.55 8.40 -5.02
N ASN A 106 11.70 8.60 -4.40
CA ASN A 106 12.36 9.89 -4.19
C ASN A 106 11.42 10.90 -3.50
N ASN A 107 10.71 10.46 -2.47
CA ASN A 107 9.73 11.25 -1.71
C ASN A 107 8.64 11.90 -2.59
N LYS A 108 8.28 11.25 -3.70
CA LYS A 108 7.24 11.68 -4.62
C LYS A 108 6.36 10.51 -5.00
N ILE A 109 5.07 10.76 -5.14
CA ILE A 109 4.14 9.80 -5.73
C ILE A 109 4.44 9.80 -7.23
N GLN A 110 4.88 8.65 -7.74
CA GLN A 110 5.18 8.43 -9.15
C GLN A 110 3.98 7.86 -9.92
N TYR A 111 3.08 7.20 -9.20
CA TYR A 111 1.93 6.52 -9.81
C TYR A 111 0.77 6.41 -8.82
N ILE A 112 -0.45 6.57 -9.33
CA ILE A 112 -1.71 6.16 -8.69
C ILE A 112 -2.56 5.53 -9.80
N GLY A 113 -2.98 4.28 -9.64
CA GLY A 113 -3.79 3.61 -10.66
C GLY A 113 -4.03 2.13 -10.40
N SER A 114 -4.89 1.52 -11.20
CA SER A 114 -5.01 0.06 -11.29
C SER A 114 -3.75 -0.51 -11.94
N LEU A 115 -3.00 -1.34 -11.23
CA LEU A 115 -1.84 -2.03 -11.79
C LEU A 115 -2.22 -3.48 -12.10
N ASN A 116 -2.09 -3.88 -13.37
CA ASN A 116 -1.95 -5.29 -13.70
C ASN A 116 -0.57 -5.74 -13.23
N ILE A 117 -0.46 -6.16 -11.96
CA ILE A 117 0.83 -6.50 -11.39
C ILE A 117 1.43 -7.71 -12.10
N ASN A 118 2.43 -7.44 -12.94
CA ASN A 118 3.44 -8.38 -13.39
C ASN A 118 4.84 -7.78 -13.08
N LYS A 119 5.87 -8.62 -13.02
CA LYS A 119 7.25 -8.24 -12.67
C LYS A 119 7.80 -7.11 -13.57
N SER A 120 7.39 -7.07 -14.83
CA SER A 120 7.84 -6.07 -15.80
C SER A 120 7.26 -4.68 -15.51
N SER A 121 5.98 -4.58 -15.12
CA SER A 121 5.31 -3.31 -14.90
C SER A 121 5.92 -2.47 -13.77
N ILE A 122 6.37 -3.11 -12.69
CA ILE A 122 6.99 -2.41 -11.55
C ILE A 122 8.40 -1.93 -11.93
N LEU A 123 9.19 -2.77 -12.61
CA LEU A 123 10.55 -2.42 -13.04
C LEU A 123 10.58 -1.37 -14.16
N VAL A 124 9.57 -1.32 -15.03
CA VAL A 124 9.46 -0.28 -16.08
C VAL A 124 9.22 1.10 -15.46
N HIS A 125 8.42 1.19 -14.39
CA HIS A 125 8.27 2.44 -13.64
C HIS A 125 9.56 2.81 -12.89
N ASP A 126 10.38 1.83 -12.52
CA ASP A 126 11.70 2.05 -11.91
C ASP A 126 12.76 2.54 -12.90
N LYS A 127 12.65 2.19 -14.20
CA LYS A 127 13.64 2.50 -15.25
C LYS A 127 13.32 3.72 -16.14
N LYS A 128 12.12 4.28 -16.10
CA LYS A 128 11.69 5.30 -17.09
C LYS A 128 12.00 6.77 -16.75
N TYR A 129 12.79 7.06 -15.71
CA TYR A 129 13.13 8.44 -15.35
C TYR A 129 14.61 8.60 -14.97
N ASN A 130 15.49 8.18 -15.89
CA ASN A 130 16.83 8.76 -16.01
C ASN A 130 16.78 9.85 -17.07
#